data_AF-A0A2Z5Y431-F1
#
_entry.id   AF-A0A2Z5Y431-F1
#
_cell.length_a   1.000
_cell.length_b   1.000
_cell.length_c   1.000
_cell.angle_alpha   90.00
_cell.angle_beta   90.00
_cell.angle_gamma   90.00
#
_symmetry.space_group_name_H-M   'P 1'
#
loop_
_entity.id
_entity.type
_entity.pdbx_description
1 polymer ?
#
loop_
_entity_poly.entity_id
_entity_poly.type
_entity_poly.pdbx_seq_one_letter_code
_entity_poly.pdbx_strand_id
1 'polypeptide(L)'
;MKSNHSANNPIDPKIEKMNQWVKERFDQLGRINRWQFLFYIFFLLITIFFLGISLLPTSYKNHYQKDQLNLERRIRKAEIERSDILAGKKQPTTTSFKKVLDDNLANLGDYPKIEENYTVTIKDTNEKIVLNQNNIFISDNANILNQAIKDKVYYLNKQLAASTNGTQLEVITINHLPEGETIESYANKLFNQLGIGNKKENNGILYLISVGDRKFHLEVGYGLESLLPDAKVDDIINNRQVVDDFKNDEYSQGVNRVLDKVFPIINSKTALVDAIIANLHDEKQQKQFNYLSAIFISFILCLLSLLFIYKNRTVHRQLIDMYGNFLITIRHLNHSSSQEEKIHQVKQTAFYQLAASGILFLYSVKQLQNAIKRGKIFIQFPSAKKKAFGRILVGDTLYSHKGEILTTAYLISLYNSANWFNKDNNRRGGGGFGGFGGGSSGGGSWGSFGGGSSGGGGASGSW
;
A
#
# COMPACT_ATOMS: atom_id res chain seq x y z
N MET A 1 -72.94 14.56 -44.84
CA MET A 1 -71.72 13.90 -45.38
C MET A 1 -71.10 14.80 -46.44
N LYS A 2 -69.95 15.42 -46.14
CA LYS A 2 -68.84 15.60 -47.07
C LYS A 2 -67.60 15.99 -46.25
N SER A 3 -66.58 15.18 -46.43
CA SER A 3 -65.40 15.01 -45.59
C SER A 3 -64.44 16.21 -45.64
N ASN A 4 -64.04 16.70 -44.47
CA ASN A 4 -62.82 17.48 -44.31
C ASN A 4 -61.61 16.58 -44.60
N HIS A 5 -61.08 16.66 -45.81
CA HIS A 5 -59.73 16.18 -46.11
C HIS A 5 -58.71 17.17 -45.55
N SER A 6 -58.20 16.87 -44.36
CA SER A 6 -56.93 17.42 -43.87
C SER A 6 -55.82 16.89 -44.79
N ALA A 7 -55.47 17.68 -45.80
CA ALA A 7 -54.30 17.41 -46.64
C ALA A 7 -53.03 17.53 -45.77
N ASN A 8 -52.51 16.39 -45.33
CA ASN A 8 -51.16 16.28 -44.76
C ASN A 8 -50.15 16.68 -45.85
N ASN A 9 -49.68 17.93 -45.81
CA ASN A 9 -48.49 18.30 -46.58
C ASN A 9 -47.30 17.44 -46.12
N PRO A 10 -46.53 16.83 -47.03
CA PRO A 10 -45.41 15.98 -46.67
C PRO A 10 -44.37 16.77 -45.88
N ILE A 11 -43.86 16.17 -44.80
CA ILE A 11 -42.77 16.71 -43.99
C ILE A 11 -41.55 16.93 -44.90
N ASP A 12 -40.86 18.05 -44.74
CA ASP A 12 -39.66 18.39 -45.51
C ASP A 12 -38.61 17.25 -45.43
N PRO A 13 -38.06 16.76 -46.57
CA PRO A 13 -37.08 15.68 -46.60
C PRO A 13 -35.84 15.91 -45.70
N LYS A 14 -35.43 17.17 -45.48
CA LYS A 14 -34.34 17.48 -44.53
C LYS A 14 -34.76 17.25 -43.09
N ILE A 15 -35.98 17.64 -42.72
CA ILE A 15 -36.52 17.47 -41.36
C ILE A 15 -36.77 15.99 -41.09
N GLU A 16 -37.22 15.24 -42.10
CA GLU A 16 -37.37 13.79 -42.02
C GLU A 16 -36.03 13.08 -41.77
N LYS A 17 -34.98 13.46 -42.52
CA LYS A 17 -33.61 12.95 -42.27
C LYS A 17 -33.09 13.30 -40.87
N MET A 18 -33.36 14.52 -40.39
CA MET A 18 -32.99 14.92 -39.03
C MET A 18 -33.72 14.10 -37.97
N ASN A 19 -35.02 13.86 -38.17
CA ASN A 19 -35.83 13.03 -37.28
C ASN A 19 -35.32 11.58 -37.24
N GLN A 20 -35.03 10.99 -38.40
CA GLN A 20 -34.47 9.64 -38.49
C GLN A 20 -33.12 9.54 -37.76
N TRP A 21 -32.21 10.49 -38.00
CA TRP A 21 -30.91 10.52 -37.33
C TRP A 21 -31.03 10.69 -35.81
N VAL A 22 -31.95 11.55 -35.34
CA VAL A 22 -32.23 11.72 -33.91
C VAL A 22 -32.81 10.46 -33.29
N LYS A 23 -33.73 9.78 -33.98
CA LYS A 23 -34.32 8.50 -33.54
C LYS A 23 -33.25 7.42 -33.39
N GLU A 24 -32.38 7.24 -34.40
CA GLU A 24 -31.26 6.31 -34.34
C GLU A 24 -30.36 6.60 -33.15
N ARG A 25 -30.13 7.89 -32.84
CA ARG A 25 -29.31 8.29 -31.71
C ARG A 25 -29.97 8.01 -30.37
N PHE A 26 -31.27 8.24 -30.25
CA PHE A 26 -32.06 7.85 -29.08
C PHE A 26 -32.00 6.35 -28.84
N ASP A 27 -32.19 5.54 -29.88
CA ASP A 27 -32.13 4.09 -29.79
C ASP A 27 -30.73 3.58 -29.38
N GLN A 28 -29.66 4.21 -29.88
CA GLN A 28 -28.28 3.92 -29.44
C GLN A 28 -28.08 4.24 -27.96
N LEU A 29 -28.44 5.45 -27.51
CA LEU A 29 -28.30 5.86 -26.10
C LEU A 29 -29.16 4.99 -25.17
N GLY A 30 -30.38 4.64 -25.59
CA GLY A 30 -31.27 3.76 -24.85
C GLY A 30 -30.74 2.33 -24.74
N ARG A 31 -30.11 1.78 -25.79
CA ARG A 31 -29.40 0.48 -25.70
C ARG A 31 -28.25 0.54 -24.71
N ILE A 32 -27.35 1.53 -24.83
CA ILE A 32 -26.20 1.66 -23.93
C ILE A 32 -26.65 1.85 -22.48
N ASN A 33 -27.67 2.68 -22.24
CA ASN A 33 -28.21 2.88 -20.90
C ASN A 33 -28.78 1.59 -20.29
N ARG A 34 -29.50 0.78 -21.09
CA ARG A 34 -30.01 -0.53 -20.64
C ARG A 34 -28.86 -1.49 -20.30
N TRP A 35 -27.83 -1.55 -21.13
CA TRP A 35 -26.63 -2.34 -20.84
C TRP A 35 -25.93 -1.89 -19.56
N GLN A 36 -25.76 -0.58 -19.34
CA GLN A 36 -25.20 -0.05 -18.08
C GLN A 36 -26.07 -0.41 -16.87
N PHE A 37 -27.39 -0.31 -16.99
CA PHE A 37 -28.32 -0.68 -15.92
C PHE A 37 -28.21 -2.16 -15.55
N LEU A 38 -28.21 -3.06 -16.56
CA LEU A 38 -28.02 -4.49 -16.35
C LEU A 38 -26.65 -4.79 -15.75
N PHE A 39 -25.61 -4.10 -16.19
CA PHE A 39 -24.27 -4.21 -15.61
C PHE A 39 -24.26 -3.82 -14.12
N TYR A 40 -24.89 -2.70 -13.75
CA TYR A 40 -24.97 -2.29 -12.34
C TYR A 40 -25.83 -3.22 -11.49
N ILE A 41 -26.90 -3.81 -12.04
CA ILE A 41 -27.69 -4.84 -11.35
C ILE A 41 -26.87 -6.10 -11.15
N PHE A 42 -26.19 -6.57 -12.19
CA PHE A 42 -25.32 -7.74 -12.10
C PHE A 42 -24.23 -7.54 -11.04
N PHE A 43 -23.59 -6.37 -11.04
CA PHE A 43 -22.59 -6.02 -10.05
C PHE A 43 -23.21 -5.91 -8.63
N LEU A 44 -24.41 -5.34 -8.48
CA LEU A 44 -25.14 -5.33 -7.21
C LEU A 44 -25.39 -6.76 -6.70
N LEU A 45 -25.88 -7.66 -7.55
CA LEU A 45 -26.12 -9.06 -7.18
C LEU A 45 -24.83 -9.77 -6.73
N ILE A 46 -23.72 -9.52 -7.43
CA ILE A 46 -22.40 -10.02 -7.02
C ILE A 46 -22.04 -9.50 -5.62
N THR A 47 -22.16 -8.19 -5.38
CA THR A 47 -21.80 -7.61 -4.08
C THR A 47 -22.69 -8.11 -2.94
N ILE A 48 -24.00 -8.31 -3.19
CA ILE A 48 -24.93 -8.91 -2.24
C ILE A 48 -24.56 -10.37 -1.97
N PHE A 49 -24.18 -11.13 -3.00
CA PHE A 49 -23.75 -12.51 -2.85
C PHE A 49 -22.51 -12.62 -1.95
N PHE A 50 -21.48 -11.81 -2.20
CA PHE A 50 -20.28 -11.78 -1.35
C PHE A 50 -20.59 -11.32 0.08
N LEU A 51 -21.38 -10.26 0.25
CA LEU A 51 -21.82 -9.81 1.58
C LEU A 51 -22.61 -10.90 2.31
N GLY A 52 -23.47 -11.63 1.59
CA GLY A 52 -24.25 -12.76 2.10
C GLY A 52 -23.36 -13.91 2.55
N ILE A 53 -22.36 -14.29 1.76
CA ILE A 53 -21.36 -15.31 2.13
C ILE A 53 -20.65 -14.91 3.43
N SER A 54 -20.28 -13.64 3.58
CA SER A 54 -19.60 -13.14 4.78
C SER A 54 -20.51 -13.15 6.02
N LEU A 55 -21.82 -12.95 5.90
CA LEU A 55 -22.73 -12.86 7.05
C LEU A 55 -23.34 -14.21 7.45
N LEU A 56 -23.68 -15.04 6.46
CA LEU A 56 -24.33 -16.33 6.67
C LEU A 56 -23.37 -17.36 7.28
N PRO A 57 -23.87 -18.34 8.06
CA PRO A 57 -23.10 -19.49 8.54
C PRO A 57 -22.77 -20.45 7.38
N THR A 58 -22.00 -19.95 6.41
CA THR A 58 -21.44 -20.72 5.30
C THR A 58 -20.13 -21.37 5.71
N SER A 59 -19.61 -22.27 4.87
CA SER A 59 -18.29 -22.89 5.06
C SER A 59 -17.18 -21.85 5.33
N TYR A 60 -17.28 -20.64 4.78
CA TYR A 60 -16.32 -19.56 5.00
C TYR A 60 -16.37 -19.00 6.43
N LYS A 61 -17.56 -18.67 6.94
CA LYS A 61 -17.73 -18.22 8.34
C LYS A 61 -17.34 -19.30 9.34
N ASN A 62 -17.67 -20.56 9.03
CA ASN A 62 -17.27 -21.71 9.85
C ASN A 62 -15.74 -21.89 9.87
N HIS A 63 -15.06 -21.64 8.75
CA HIS A 63 -13.60 -21.69 8.68
C HIS A 63 -12.96 -20.57 9.52
N TYR A 64 -13.43 -19.33 9.36
CA TYR A 64 -12.99 -18.20 10.20
C TYR A 64 -13.20 -18.47 11.70
N GLN A 65 -14.37 -18.99 12.09
CA GLN A 65 -14.66 -19.32 13.49
C GLN A 65 -13.75 -20.46 14.01
N LYS A 66 -13.53 -21.51 13.23
CA LYS A 66 -12.65 -22.63 13.59
C LYS A 66 -11.21 -22.15 13.78
N ASP A 67 -10.74 -21.25 12.92
CA ASP A 67 -9.43 -20.63 13.00
C ASP A 67 -9.28 -19.78 14.26
N GLN A 68 -10.29 -18.95 14.58
CA GLN A 68 -10.33 -18.16 15.80
C GLN A 68 -10.27 -19.06 17.05
N LEU A 69 -11.02 -20.16 17.06
CA LEU A 69 -11.02 -21.15 18.15
C LEU A 69 -9.69 -21.91 18.26
N ASN A 70 -9.01 -22.14 17.13
CA ASN A 70 -7.66 -22.71 17.13
C ASN A 70 -6.64 -21.72 17.72
N LEU A 71 -6.70 -20.45 17.31
CA LEU A 71 -5.85 -19.39 17.86
C LEU A 71 -6.07 -19.22 19.36
N GLU A 72 -7.31 -19.15 19.82
CA GLU A 72 -7.61 -19.06 21.25
C GLU A 72 -7.08 -20.25 22.05
N ARG A 73 -7.15 -21.47 21.50
CA ARG A 73 -6.55 -22.65 22.15
C ARG A 73 -5.03 -22.54 22.23
N ARG A 74 -4.37 -22.06 21.17
CA ARG A 74 -2.91 -21.83 21.14
C ARG A 74 -2.51 -20.75 22.14
N ILE A 75 -3.24 -19.64 22.21
CA ILE A 75 -3.02 -18.55 23.17
C ILE A 75 -3.14 -19.08 24.59
N ARG A 76 -4.26 -19.74 24.93
CA ARG A 76 -4.45 -20.33 26.28
C ARG A 76 -3.34 -21.31 26.64
N LYS A 77 -2.91 -22.14 25.70
CA LYS A 77 -1.81 -23.09 25.94
C LYS A 77 -0.50 -22.35 26.26
N ALA A 78 -0.18 -21.29 25.51
CA ALA A 78 1.00 -20.47 25.76
C ALA A 78 0.89 -19.68 27.07
N GLU A 79 -0.28 -19.15 27.43
CA GLU A 79 -0.53 -18.49 28.72
C GLU A 79 -0.38 -19.43 29.91
N ILE A 80 -0.86 -20.67 29.80
CA ILE A 80 -0.65 -21.71 30.82
C ILE A 80 0.85 -21.97 30.96
N GLU A 81 1.57 -22.17 29.86
CA GLU A 81 3.01 -22.37 29.88
C GLU A 81 3.76 -21.19 30.52
N ARG A 82 3.39 -19.96 30.18
CA ARG A 82 3.90 -18.74 30.81
C ARG A 82 3.66 -18.76 32.32
N SER A 83 2.45 -19.11 32.76
CA SER A 83 2.08 -19.17 34.16
C SER A 83 2.86 -20.25 34.93
N ASP A 84 3.11 -21.40 34.30
CA ASP A 84 3.88 -22.50 34.89
C ASP A 84 5.37 -22.13 35.01
N ILE A 85 5.92 -21.37 34.05
CA ILE A 85 7.28 -20.83 34.14
C ILE A 85 7.41 -19.84 35.29
N LEU A 86 6.46 -18.91 35.41
CA LEU A 86 6.45 -17.92 36.49
C LEU A 86 6.25 -18.56 37.87
N ALA A 87 5.43 -19.61 37.96
CA ALA A 87 5.21 -20.37 39.18
C ALA A 87 6.36 -21.34 39.53
N GLY A 88 7.41 -21.44 38.68
CA GLY A 88 8.52 -22.37 38.86
C GLY A 88 8.16 -23.84 38.65
N LYS A 89 6.96 -24.13 38.15
CA LYS A 89 6.48 -25.50 37.81
C LYS A 89 7.16 -26.04 36.56
N LYS A 90 7.58 -25.15 35.66
CA LYS A 90 8.31 -25.46 34.44
C LYS A 90 9.56 -24.58 34.39
N GLN A 91 10.73 -25.19 34.23
CA GLN A 91 11.94 -24.40 33.96
C GLN A 91 11.94 -24.00 32.48
N PRO A 92 12.24 -22.73 32.14
CA PRO A 92 12.44 -22.35 30.76
C PRO A 92 13.61 -23.15 30.17
N THR A 93 13.62 -23.39 28.87
CA THR A 93 14.77 -24.01 28.22
C THR A 93 15.97 -23.07 28.40
N THR A 94 17.05 -23.55 29.03
CA THR A 94 18.27 -22.76 29.26
C THR A 94 19.45 -23.44 28.60
N THR A 95 20.43 -22.66 28.15
CA THR A 95 21.70 -23.19 27.62
C THR A 95 22.83 -22.66 28.47
N SER A 96 23.85 -23.49 28.80
CA SER A 96 24.99 -23.00 29.57
C SER A 96 25.74 -21.94 28.77
N PHE A 97 26.22 -20.89 29.45
CA PHE A 97 26.99 -19.83 28.78
C PHE A 97 28.21 -20.38 28.03
N LYS A 98 28.90 -21.37 28.61
CA LYS A 98 30.00 -22.07 27.96
C LYS A 98 29.57 -22.70 26.63
N LYS A 99 28.42 -23.38 26.59
CA LYS A 99 27.92 -23.97 25.34
C LYS A 99 27.59 -22.90 24.30
N VAL A 100 26.97 -21.77 24.71
CA VAL A 100 26.71 -20.66 23.78
C VAL A 100 28.01 -20.13 23.18
N LEU A 101 29.03 -19.95 24.02
CA LEU A 101 30.36 -19.52 23.58
C LEU A 101 31.02 -20.54 22.64
N ASP A 102 31.02 -21.82 23.02
CA ASP A 102 31.61 -22.91 22.22
C ASP A 102 30.90 -23.05 20.86
N ASP A 103 29.56 -22.97 20.83
CA ASP A 103 28.75 -23.02 19.61
C ASP A 103 29.08 -21.83 18.68
N ASN A 104 29.21 -20.62 19.23
CA ASN A 104 29.59 -19.44 18.45
C ASN A 104 31.03 -19.51 17.94
N LEU A 105 31.98 -19.99 18.75
CA LEU A 105 33.37 -20.19 18.31
C LEU A 105 33.47 -21.27 17.23
N ALA A 106 32.67 -22.33 17.31
CA ALA A 106 32.58 -23.34 16.27
C ALA A 106 32.04 -22.77 14.95
N ASN A 107 31.13 -21.79 14.99
CA ASN A 107 30.62 -21.12 13.79
C ASN A 107 31.69 -20.29 13.06
N LEU A 108 32.76 -19.87 13.76
CA LEU A 108 33.87 -19.14 13.13
C LEU A 108 34.78 -20.06 12.30
N GLY A 109 34.75 -21.39 12.52
CA GLY A 109 35.45 -22.36 11.69
C GLY A 109 36.92 -22.00 11.41
N ASP A 110 37.26 -21.91 10.12
CA ASP A 110 38.63 -21.73 9.61
C ASP A 110 39.06 -20.25 9.44
N TYR A 111 38.31 -19.28 9.98
CA TYR A 111 38.75 -17.87 9.89
C TYR A 111 40.14 -17.68 10.51
N PRO A 112 41.00 -16.83 9.92
CA PRO A 112 42.34 -16.57 10.43
C PRO A 112 42.32 -16.16 11.90
N LYS A 113 43.07 -16.88 12.73
CA LYS A 113 43.23 -16.60 14.15
C LYS A 113 44.64 -16.16 14.45
N ILE A 114 44.78 -14.98 15.05
CA ILE A 114 46.05 -14.44 15.54
C ILE A 114 45.88 -14.22 17.04
N GLU A 115 46.64 -14.96 17.83
CA GLU A 115 46.51 -15.00 19.30
C GLU A 115 45.06 -15.31 19.73
N GLU A 116 44.38 -14.34 20.32
CA GLU A 116 43.02 -14.44 20.81
C GLU A 116 41.96 -13.90 19.84
N ASN A 117 42.39 -13.38 18.69
CA ASN A 117 41.52 -12.64 17.76
C ASN A 117 41.29 -13.39 16.46
N TYR A 118 40.03 -13.51 16.06
CA TYR A 118 39.60 -13.99 14.75
C TYR A 118 39.41 -12.82 13.80
N THR A 119 39.93 -12.91 12.59
CA THR A 119 39.67 -11.94 11.53
C THR A 119 38.63 -12.51 10.57
N VAL A 120 37.41 -11.96 10.60
CA VAL A 120 36.29 -12.42 9.78
C VAL A 120 36.13 -11.49 8.59
N THR A 121 36.29 -12.01 7.38
CA THR A 121 35.98 -11.28 6.15
C THR A 121 34.48 -11.36 5.89
N ILE A 122 33.79 -10.24 5.76
CA ILE A 122 32.34 -10.23 5.55
C ILE A 122 32.01 -10.51 4.09
N LYS A 123 31.13 -11.48 3.85
CA LYS A 123 30.73 -11.93 2.51
C LYS A 123 30.22 -10.76 1.68
N ASP A 124 30.60 -10.77 0.41
CA ASP A 124 30.25 -9.75 -0.58
C ASP A 124 30.73 -8.34 -0.21
N THR A 125 31.75 -8.23 0.66
CA THR A 125 32.44 -6.99 1.00
C THR A 125 33.95 -7.23 1.07
N ASN A 126 34.74 -6.16 1.02
CA ASN A 126 36.19 -6.22 1.25
C ASN A 126 36.58 -5.95 2.71
N GLU A 127 35.59 -5.77 3.60
CA GLU A 127 35.81 -5.41 4.99
C GLU A 127 36.11 -6.63 5.86
N LYS A 128 36.91 -6.39 6.90
CA LYS A 128 37.30 -7.38 7.89
C LYS A 128 36.96 -6.88 9.27
N ILE A 129 36.29 -7.72 10.05
CA ILE A 129 36.03 -7.46 11.47
C ILE A 129 36.92 -8.35 12.34
N VAL A 130 37.32 -7.83 13.48
CA VAL A 130 38.12 -8.55 14.47
C VAL A 130 37.24 -8.95 15.65
N LEU A 131 37.13 -10.25 15.90
CA LEU A 131 36.38 -10.81 17.02
C LEU A 131 37.35 -11.38 18.06
N ASN A 132 37.19 -10.99 19.32
CA ASN A 132 38.00 -11.53 20.40
C ASN A 132 37.35 -12.79 20.96
N GLN A 133 38.08 -13.91 21.01
CA GLN A 133 37.57 -15.21 21.48
C GLN A 133 37.08 -15.18 22.93
N ASN A 134 37.65 -14.32 23.77
CA ASN A 134 37.31 -14.22 25.19
C ASN A 134 36.03 -13.41 25.39
N ASN A 135 35.63 -12.60 24.41
CA ASN A 135 34.37 -11.85 24.42
C ASN A 135 33.87 -11.61 22.99
N ILE A 136 33.38 -12.68 22.37
CA ILE A 136 32.86 -12.65 20.99
C ILE A 136 31.63 -11.76 20.82
N PHE A 137 30.93 -11.42 21.90
CA PHE A 137 29.71 -10.62 21.88
C PHE A 137 29.98 -9.11 21.74
N ILE A 138 31.25 -8.71 21.71
CA ILE A 138 31.63 -7.33 21.45
C ILE A 138 32.84 -7.26 20.51
N SER A 139 32.69 -6.49 19.44
CA SER A 139 33.73 -6.25 18.45
C SER A 139 33.92 -4.75 18.30
N ASP A 140 34.98 -4.20 18.90
CA ASP A 140 35.23 -2.76 18.93
C ASP A 140 36.30 -2.35 17.91
N ASN A 141 36.01 -2.49 16.61
CA ASN A 141 36.99 -2.19 15.54
C ASN A 141 37.24 -0.69 15.36
N ALA A 142 36.32 0.15 15.86
CA ALA A 142 36.49 1.60 15.88
C ALA A 142 37.26 2.10 17.13
N ASN A 143 37.52 1.22 18.09
CA ASN A 143 38.19 1.55 19.36
C ASN A 143 37.52 2.70 20.13
N ILE A 144 36.18 2.68 20.21
CA ILE A 144 35.36 3.72 20.86
C ILE A 144 34.75 3.28 22.19
N LEU A 145 34.87 1.99 22.54
CA LEU A 145 34.23 1.42 23.72
C LEU A 145 35.25 1.21 24.84
N ASN A 146 34.90 1.73 26.02
CA ASN A 146 35.69 1.49 27.23
C ASN A 146 35.54 0.04 27.73
N GLN A 147 36.43 -0.37 28.62
CA GLN A 147 36.43 -1.74 29.16
C GLN A 147 35.15 -2.06 29.94
N ALA A 148 34.56 -1.10 30.64
CA ALA A 148 33.35 -1.31 31.43
C ALA A 148 32.15 -1.75 30.55
N ILE A 149 31.99 -1.17 29.35
CA ILE A 149 30.96 -1.59 28.39
C ILE A 149 31.24 -2.98 27.83
N LYS A 150 32.51 -3.27 27.50
CA LYS A 150 32.94 -4.61 27.03
C LYS A 150 32.59 -5.69 28.05
N ASP A 151 32.92 -5.47 29.31
CA ASP A 151 32.64 -6.39 30.41
C ASP A 151 31.13 -6.52 30.68
N LYS A 152 30.39 -5.40 30.57
CA LYS A 152 28.93 -5.41 30.73
C LYS A 152 28.28 -6.30 29.69
N VAL A 153 28.58 -6.14 28.40
CA VAL A 153 28.00 -6.96 27.31
C VAL A 153 28.26 -8.45 27.54
N TYR A 154 29.47 -8.81 27.98
CA TYR A 154 29.80 -10.20 28.34
C TYR A 154 28.92 -10.73 29.48
N TYR A 155 28.78 -9.97 30.57
CA TYR A 155 27.97 -10.36 31.72
C TYR A 155 26.47 -10.43 31.39
N LEU A 156 25.96 -9.53 30.54
CA LEU A 156 24.58 -9.58 30.06
C LEU A 156 24.34 -10.88 29.27
N ASN A 157 25.23 -11.25 28.34
CA ASN A 157 25.10 -12.52 27.59
C ASN A 157 25.21 -13.76 28.50
N LYS A 158 26.03 -13.70 29.56
CA LYS A 158 26.07 -14.76 30.58
C LYS A 158 24.73 -14.93 31.28
N GLN A 159 24.03 -13.83 31.59
CA GLN A 159 22.68 -13.88 32.14
C GLN A 159 21.67 -14.39 31.11
N LEU A 160 21.72 -13.92 29.86
CA LEU A 160 20.81 -14.36 28.79
C LEU A 160 20.91 -15.87 28.55
N ALA A 161 22.11 -16.43 28.47
CA ALA A 161 22.30 -17.87 28.33
C ALA A 161 21.57 -18.65 29.46
N ALA A 162 21.70 -18.16 30.70
CA ALA A 162 21.09 -18.77 31.88
C ALA A 162 19.56 -18.62 31.96
N SER A 163 18.94 -17.71 31.19
CA SER A 163 17.53 -17.35 31.35
C SER A 163 16.65 -17.58 30.10
N THR A 164 17.23 -17.63 28.90
CA THR A 164 16.47 -17.40 27.64
C THR A 164 16.87 -18.31 26.47
N ASN A 165 17.26 -19.56 26.74
CA ASN A 165 17.62 -20.55 25.72
C ASN A 165 18.69 -20.10 24.69
N GLY A 166 19.68 -19.31 25.12
CA GLY A 166 20.75 -18.86 24.25
C GLY A 166 20.41 -17.65 23.38
N THR A 167 19.56 -16.73 23.88
CA THR A 167 19.48 -15.35 23.35
C THR A 167 20.86 -14.72 23.40
N GLN A 168 21.19 -13.94 22.36
CA GLN A 168 22.47 -13.26 22.25
C GLN A 168 22.26 -11.78 21.96
N LEU A 169 23.08 -10.93 22.56
CA LEU A 169 23.12 -9.49 22.35
C LEU A 169 24.55 -9.09 21.99
N GLU A 170 24.77 -8.76 20.72
CA GLU A 170 26.10 -8.44 20.19
C GLU A 170 26.22 -6.95 19.87
N VAL A 171 27.38 -6.36 20.15
CA VAL A 171 27.69 -4.97 19.81
C VAL A 171 28.91 -4.94 18.90
N ILE A 172 28.77 -4.36 17.71
CA ILE A 172 29.86 -4.24 16.74
C ILE A 172 30.04 -2.76 16.39
N THR A 173 31.27 -2.27 16.52
CA THR A 173 31.68 -0.93 16.06
C THR A 173 32.62 -1.07 14.88
N ILE A 174 32.43 -0.22 13.87
CA ILE A 174 33.27 -0.11 12.68
C ILE A 174 33.60 1.36 12.41
N ASN A 175 34.71 1.61 11.72
CA ASN A 175 35.10 2.97 11.36
C ASN A 175 34.21 3.53 10.25
N HIS A 176 33.98 2.75 9.19
CA HIS A 176 33.14 3.12 8.04
C HIS A 176 32.40 1.90 7.50
N LEU A 177 31.28 2.13 6.84
CA LEU A 177 30.57 1.13 6.05
C LEU A 177 31.39 0.78 4.79
N PRO A 178 31.32 -0.49 4.34
CA PRO A 178 31.86 -0.87 3.05
C PRO A 178 31.23 -0.05 1.91
N GLU A 179 31.99 0.18 0.85
CA GLU A 179 31.49 0.94 -0.31
C GLU A 179 30.22 0.28 -0.91
N GLY A 180 29.18 1.09 -1.12
CA GLY A 180 27.91 0.64 -1.68
C GLY A 180 26.95 -0.04 -0.69
N GLU A 181 27.34 -0.24 0.57
CA GLU A 181 26.47 -0.81 1.60
C GLU A 181 25.67 0.25 2.35
N THR A 182 24.43 -0.09 2.71
CA THR A 182 23.69 0.65 3.76
C THR A 182 23.95 -0.02 5.11
N ILE A 183 23.67 0.70 6.21
CA ILE A 183 23.90 0.15 7.54
C ILE A 183 23.00 -1.06 7.83
N GLU A 184 21.77 -1.05 7.30
CA GLU A 184 20.80 -2.13 7.39
C GLU A 184 21.27 -3.39 6.64
N SER A 185 21.71 -3.23 5.38
CA SER A 185 22.24 -4.34 4.57
C SER A 185 23.47 -4.96 5.22
N TYR A 186 24.39 -4.12 5.71
CA TYR A 186 25.62 -4.59 6.33
C TYR A 186 25.36 -5.27 7.67
N ALA A 187 24.47 -4.72 8.51
CA ALA A 187 24.04 -5.37 9.75
C ALA A 187 23.39 -6.72 9.50
N ASN A 188 22.52 -6.84 8.49
CA ASN A 188 21.87 -8.10 8.13
C ASN A 188 22.88 -9.16 7.67
N LYS A 189 23.87 -8.77 6.85
CA LYS A 189 24.98 -9.66 6.44
C LYS A 189 25.79 -10.15 7.65
N LEU A 190 26.18 -9.23 8.53
CA LEU A 190 26.89 -9.53 9.77
C LEU A 190 26.10 -10.51 10.64
N PHE A 191 24.83 -10.21 10.89
CA PHE A 191 23.95 -11.01 11.75
C PHE A 191 23.85 -12.45 11.27
N ASN A 192 23.58 -12.64 9.98
CA ASN A 192 23.47 -13.96 9.37
C ASN A 192 24.81 -14.71 9.33
N GLN A 193 25.89 -14.01 8.99
CA GLN A 193 27.21 -14.64 8.82
C GLN A 193 27.82 -15.07 10.16
N LEU A 194 27.65 -14.26 11.20
CA LEU A 194 28.09 -14.59 12.57
C LEU A 194 27.14 -15.56 13.26
N GLY A 195 25.91 -15.71 12.74
CA GLY A 195 24.93 -16.64 13.26
C GLY A 195 24.39 -16.22 14.62
N ILE A 196 24.14 -14.92 14.80
CA ILE A 196 23.81 -14.32 16.09
C ILE A 196 22.49 -14.88 16.63
N GLY A 197 22.54 -15.43 17.85
CA GLY A 197 21.40 -16.03 18.54
C GLY A 197 21.22 -17.53 18.30
N ASN A 198 20.22 -18.11 18.95
CA ASN A 198 19.90 -19.52 18.79
C ASN A 198 19.26 -19.78 17.42
N LYS A 199 19.78 -20.76 16.67
CA LYS A 199 19.29 -21.14 15.33
C LYS A 199 17.82 -21.53 15.27
N LYS A 200 17.28 -22.14 16.34
CA LYS A 200 15.87 -22.58 16.39
C LYS A 200 14.94 -21.45 16.83
N GLU A 201 15.39 -20.67 17.80
CA GLU A 201 14.56 -19.61 18.40
C GLU A 201 14.66 -18.29 17.63
N ASN A 202 15.72 -18.07 16.83
CA ASN A 202 16.02 -16.80 16.14
C ASN A 202 15.98 -15.59 17.10
N ASN A 203 16.63 -15.72 18.25
CA ASN A 203 16.61 -14.76 19.35
C ASN A 203 17.94 -14.00 19.50
N GLY A 204 18.56 -13.61 18.39
CA GLY A 204 19.74 -12.76 18.38
C GLY A 204 19.38 -11.28 18.25
N ILE A 205 20.25 -10.41 18.79
CA ILE A 205 20.22 -8.96 18.56
C ILE A 205 21.63 -8.50 18.23
N LEU A 206 21.76 -7.67 17.19
CA LEU A 206 23.00 -6.99 16.83
C LEU A 206 22.80 -5.48 16.91
N TYR A 207 23.63 -4.80 17.67
CA TYR A 207 23.75 -3.34 17.61
C TYR A 207 25.03 -2.97 16.86
N LEU A 208 24.87 -2.53 15.61
CA LEU A 208 25.94 -2.10 14.74
C LEU A 208 26.08 -0.58 14.77
N ILE A 209 27.32 -0.10 14.91
CA ILE A 209 27.65 1.33 14.94
C ILE A 209 28.76 1.60 13.91
N SER A 210 28.48 2.47 12.94
CA SER A 210 29.49 3.03 12.04
C SER A 210 29.80 4.47 12.41
N VAL A 211 31.01 4.70 12.94
CA VAL A 211 31.40 5.99 13.53
C VAL A 211 31.56 7.07 12.46
N GLY A 212 32.32 6.76 11.41
CA GLY A 212 32.62 7.70 10.33
C GLY A 212 31.41 8.04 9.47
N ASP A 213 30.42 7.16 9.40
CA ASP A 213 29.13 7.44 8.73
C ASP A 213 28.10 8.08 9.65
N ARG A 214 28.39 8.16 10.96
CA ARG A 214 27.47 8.61 12.00
C ARG A 214 26.13 7.90 11.95
N LYS A 215 26.15 6.58 11.79
CA LYS A 215 24.97 5.72 11.67
C LYS A 215 25.04 4.57 12.66
N PHE A 216 23.90 4.20 13.21
CA PHE A 216 23.75 2.99 13.99
C PHE A 216 22.51 2.22 13.53
N HIS A 217 22.50 0.92 13.76
CA HIS A 217 21.39 0.03 13.43
C HIS A 217 21.29 -1.07 14.45
N LEU A 218 20.07 -1.39 14.88
CA LEU A 218 19.79 -2.51 15.76
C LEU A 218 18.96 -3.54 15.00
N GLU A 219 19.57 -4.68 14.69
CA GLU A 219 18.94 -5.83 14.03
C GLU A 219 18.37 -6.78 15.09
N VAL A 220 17.12 -7.21 14.90
CA VAL A 220 16.39 -8.10 15.80
C VAL A 220 16.00 -9.38 15.06
N GLY A 221 16.38 -10.53 15.63
CA GLY A 221 15.98 -11.84 15.13
C GLY A 221 14.47 -12.07 15.25
N TYR A 222 13.91 -12.84 14.31
CA TYR A 222 12.46 -13.10 14.17
C TYR A 222 11.78 -13.58 15.48
N GLY A 223 12.49 -14.34 16.32
CA GLY A 223 11.94 -14.83 17.58
C GLY A 223 11.68 -13.75 18.64
N LEU A 224 12.25 -12.57 18.47
CA LEU A 224 12.13 -11.44 19.40
C LEU A 224 11.36 -10.26 18.80
N GLU A 225 10.96 -10.33 17.53
CA GLU A 225 10.30 -9.23 16.80
C GLU A 225 9.05 -8.74 17.52
N SER A 226 8.23 -9.64 18.06
CA SER A 226 7.02 -9.23 18.78
C SER A 226 7.27 -8.58 20.15
N LEU A 227 8.48 -8.72 20.71
CA LEU A 227 8.89 -8.01 21.92
C LEU A 227 9.62 -6.70 21.63
N LEU A 228 10.35 -6.68 20.51
CA LEU A 228 11.17 -5.58 20.00
C LEU A 228 10.83 -5.31 18.53
N PRO A 229 9.62 -4.81 18.23
CA PRO A 229 9.25 -4.43 16.87
C PRO A 229 10.01 -3.16 16.46
N ASP A 230 10.13 -2.91 15.16
CA ASP A 230 10.87 -1.78 14.58
C ASP A 230 10.56 -0.45 15.26
N ALA A 231 9.28 -0.15 15.50
CA ALA A 231 8.86 1.10 16.16
C ALA A 231 9.42 1.24 17.59
N LYS A 232 9.49 0.13 18.34
CA LYS A 232 10.03 0.13 19.69
C LYS A 232 11.56 0.19 19.68
N VAL A 233 12.20 -0.44 18.71
CA VAL A 233 13.65 -0.35 18.49
C VAL A 233 14.01 1.09 18.14
N ASP A 234 13.28 1.71 17.21
CA ASP A 234 13.42 3.11 16.81
C ASP A 234 13.35 4.04 18.02
N ASP A 235 12.31 3.90 18.85
CA ASP A 235 12.14 4.65 20.10
C ASP A 235 13.34 4.50 21.07
N ILE A 236 13.99 3.33 21.08
CA ILE A 236 15.14 3.06 21.94
C ILE A 236 16.40 3.72 21.40
N ILE A 237 16.74 3.49 20.13
CA ILE A 237 18.03 3.90 19.56
C ILE A 237 18.03 5.36 19.10
N ASN A 238 16.90 5.88 18.65
CA ASN A 238 16.72 7.28 18.28
C ASN A 238 16.22 8.14 19.45
N ASN A 239 16.24 7.58 20.67
CA ASN A 239 16.02 8.35 21.88
C ASN A 239 16.97 9.55 21.94
N ARG A 240 16.44 10.72 22.28
CA ARG A 240 17.21 11.97 22.34
C ARG A 240 18.49 11.85 23.15
N GLN A 241 18.48 11.17 24.30
CA GLN A 241 19.68 11.01 25.13
C GLN A 241 20.73 10.14 24.45
N VAL A 242 20.32 9.09 23.74
CA VAL A 242 21.23 8.24 22.98
C VAL A 242 21.87 9.06 21.86
N VAL A 243 21.05 9.74 21.06
CA VAL A 243 21.55 10.57 19.94
C VAL A 243 22.47 11.70 20.44
N ASP A 244 22.12 12.36 21.55
CA ASP A 244 22.94 13.42 22.13
C ASP A 244 24.29 12.89 22.67
N ASP A 245 24.32 11.72 23.32
CA ASP A 245 25.57 11.07 23.75
C ASP A 245 26.48 10.78 22.53
N PHE A 246 25.94 10.22 21.45
CA PHE A 246 26.70 9.95 20.22
C PHE A 246 27.20 11.22 19.53
N LYS A 247 26.41 12.31 19.53
CA LYS A 247 26.83 13.63 19.02
C LYS A 247 28.00 14.23 19.78
N ASN A 248 28.07 13.96 21.07
CA ASN A 248 29.12 14.45 21.97
C ASN A 248 30.32 13.49 22.05
N ASP A 249 30.40 12.50 21.15
CA ASP A 249 31.41 11.45 21.15
C ASP A 249 31.44 10.59 22.44
N GLU A 250 30.36 10.61 23.22
CA GLU A 250 30.15 9.78 24.42
C GLU A 250 29.61 8.38 24.04
N TYR A 251 30.24 7.73 23.07
CA TYR A 251 29.77 6.46 22.47
C TYR A 251 29.48 5.36 23.49
N SER A 252 30.35 5.20 24.49
CA SER A 252 30.15 4.22 25.56
C SER A 252 28.87 4.48 26.38
N GLN A 253 28.50 5.74 26.59
CA GLN A 253 27.26 6.11 27.30
C GLN A 253 26.03 5.82 26.43
N GLY A 254 26.09 6.22 25.15
CA GLY A 254 25.01 5.95 24.20
C GLY A 254 24.72 4.45 24.07
N VAL A 255 25.77 3.63 23.92
CA VAL A 255 25.66 2.15 23.92
C VAL A 255 25.06 1.66 25.24
N ASN A 256 25.53 2.15 26.37
CA ASN A 256 25.01 1.75 27.68
C ASN A 256 23.50 1.95 27.81
N ARG A 257 22.98 3.10 27.36
CA ARG A 257 21.54 3.41 27.39
C ARG A 257 20.73 2.44 26.55
N VAL A 258 21.20 2.11 25.36
CA VAL A 258 20.53 1.12 24.49
C VAL A 258 20.50 -0.24 25.17
N LEU A 259 21.64 -0.70 25.71
CA LEU A 259 21.72 -1.97 26.46
C LEU A 259 20.76 -2.00 27.65
N ASP A 260 20.67 -0.92 28.42
CA ASP A 260 19.79 -0.80 29.60
C ASP A 260 18.29 -0.84 29.26
N LYS A 261 17.92 -0.50 28.01
CA LYS A 261 16.53 -0.61 27.53
C LYS A 261 16.23 -1.96 26.90
N VAL A 262 17.17 -2.50 26.11
CA VAL A 262 17.00 -3.76 25.38
C VAL A 262 17.07 -4.96 26.31
N PHE A 263 18.06 -5.00 27.21
CA PHE A 263 18.33 -6.17 28.04
C PHE A 263 17.14 -6.61 28.91
N PRO A 264 16.41 -5.72 29.63
CA PRO A 264 15.26 -6.14 30.43
C PRO A 264 14.11 -6.74 29.61
N ILE A 265 13.98 -6.35 28.34
CA ILE A 265 12.93 -6.86 27.45
C ILE A 265 13.22 -8.31 27.07
N ILE A 266 14.49 -8.61 26.77
CA ILE A 266 14.90 -9.93 26.29
C ILE A 266 15.33 -10.88 27.41
N ASN A 267 15.77 -10.37 28.56
CA ASN A 267 16.19 -11.15 29.73
C ASN A 267 15.00 -11.56 30.62
N SER A 268 13.87 -11.94 30.01
CA SER A 268 12.73 -12.50 30.72
C SER A 268 12.74 -14.03 30.59
N LYS A 269 12.50 -14.74 31.69
CA LYS A 269 12.29 -16.20 31.68
C LYS A 269 11.14 -16.61 30.74
N THR A 270 10.21 -15.69 30.48
CA THR A 270 9.07 -15.89 29.61
C THR A 270 9.23 -15.19 28.27
N ALA A 271 10.36 -14.53 27.94
CA ALA A 271 10.50 -13.73 26.73
C ALA A 271 10.02 -14.46 25.46
N LEU A 272 10.49 -15.68 25.22
CA LEU A 272 10.07 -16.47 24.05
C LEU A 272 8.57 -16.82 24.07
N VAL A 273 8.01 -17.10 25.24
CA VAL A 273 6.57 -17.42 25.39
C VAL A 273 5.72 -16.15 25.23
N ASP A 274 6.19 -15.03 25.78
CA ASP A 274 5.57 -13.71 25.63
C ASP A 274 5.56 -13.29 24.16
N ALA A 275 6.66 -13.55 23.44
CA ALA A 275 6.77 -13.31 22.01
C ALA A 275 5.76 -14.15 21.21
N ILE A 276 5.59 -15.44 21.56
CA ILE A 276 4.58 -16.32 20.96
C ILE A 276 3.16 -15.80 21.24
N ILE A 277 2.86 -15.40 22.48
CA ILE A 277 1.54 -14.88 22.85
C ILE A 277 1.23 -13.61 22.06
N ALA A 278 2.18 -12.67 21.98
CA ALA A 278 2.04 -11.45 21.20
C ALA A 278 1.77 -11.76 19.72
N ASN A 279 2.56 -12.63 19.10
CA ASN A 279 2.36 -13.06 17.70
C ASN A 279 0.97 -13.69 17.48
N LEU A 280 0.49 -14.50 18.41
CA LEU A 280 -0.84 -15.13 18.31
C LEU A 280 -1.96 -14.10 18.46
N HIS A 281 -1.79 -13.09 19.32
CA HIS A 281 -2.72 -11.97 19.45
C HIS A 281 -2.77 -11.13 18.17
N ASP A 282 -1.62 -10.83 17.59
CA ASP A 282 -1.53 -10.09 16.34
C ASP A 282 -2.16 -10.87 15.17
N GLU A 283 -1.89 -12.18 15.05
CA GLU A 283 -2.54 -13.05 14.06
C GLU A 283 -4.07 -13.02 14.24
N LYS A 284 -4.56 -13.08 15.49
CA LYS A 284 -6.00 -13.02 15.81
C LYS A 284 -6.63 -11.69 15.40
N GLN A 285 -5.99 -10.58 15.77
CA GLN A 285 -6.45 -9.22 15.44
C GLN A 285 -6.45 -9.00 13.93
N GLN A 286 -5.39 -9.40 13.23
CA GLN A 286 -5.28 -9.26 11.78
C GLN A 286 -6.36 -10.05 11.06
N LYS A 287 -6.62 -11.31 11.45
CA LYS A 287 -7.72 -12.10 10.88
C LYS A 287 -9.08 -11.43 11.12
N GLN A 288 -9.31 -10.89 12.31
CA GLN A 288 -10.55 -10.18 12.64
C GLN A 288 -10.70 -8.90 11.80
N PHE A 289 -9.64 -8.11 11.68
CA PHE A 289 -9.63 -6.91 10.85
C PHE A 289 -9.92 -7.24 9.38
N ASN A 290 -9.24 -8.24 8.82
CA ASN A 290 -9.43 -8.68 7.44
C ASN A 290 -10.89 -9.11 7.19
N TYR A 291 -11.47 -9.90 8.08
CA TYR A 291 -12.86 -10.32 7.97
C TYR A 291 -13.84 -9.13 8.01
N LEU A 292 -13.67 -8.20 8.97
CA LEU A 292 -14.51 -7.01 9.08
C LEU A 292 -14.35 -6.07 7.88
N SER A 293 -13.11 -5.88 7.39
CA SER A 293 -12.83 -5.05 6.22
C SER A 293 -13.49 -5.62 4.96
N ALA A 294 -13.52 -6.94 4.78
CA ALA A 294 -14.18 -7.57 3.64
C ALA A 294 -15.70 -7.32 3.63
N ILE A 295 -16.34 -7.39 4.81
CA ILE A 295 -17.76 -7.04 4.98
C ILE A 295 -17.99 -5.56 4.65
N PHE A 296 -17.15 -4.68 5.21
CA PHE A 296 -17.27 -3.23 5.02
C PHE A 296 -17.09 -2.82 3.55
N ILE A 297 -16.08 -3.37 2.87
CA ILE A 297 -15.84 -3.14 1.44
C ILE A 297 -17.04 -3.65 0.62
N SER A 298 -17.53 -4.85 0.90
CA SER A 298 -18.70 -5.42 0.21
C SER A 298 -19.94 -4.54 0.39
N PHE A 299 -20.15 -4.00 1.59
CA PHE A 299 -21.23 -3.06 1.89
C PHE A 299 -21.10 -1.74 1.11
N ILE A 300 -19.90 -1.15 1.06
CA ILE A 300 -19.64 0.08 0.28
C ILE A 300 -19.89 -0.17 -1.21
N LEU A 301 -19.41 -1.29 -1.76
CA LEU A 301 -19.63 -1.63 -3.17
C LEU A 301 -21.12 -1.81 -3.49
N CYS A 302 -21.87 -2.42 -2.58
CA CYS A 302 -23.34 -2.53 -2.69
C CYS A 302 -24.00 -1.14 -2.73
N LEU A 303 -23.62 -0.23 -1.82
CA LEU A 303 -24.16 1.15 -1.78
C LEU A 303 -23.80 1.95 -3.04
N LEU A 304 -22.57 1.83 -3.53
CA LEU A 304 -22.13 2.44 -4.77
C LEU A 304 -22.94 1.91 -5.97
N SER A 305 -23.20 0.61 -6.01
CA SER A 305 -24.01 -0.02 -7.06
C SER A 305 -25.43 0.55 -7.07
N LEU A 306 -26.07 0.66 -5.91
CA LEU A 306 -27.39 1.29 -5.76
C LEU A 306 -27.40 2.75 -6.23
N LEU A 307 -26.36 3.51 -5.87
CA LEU A 307 -26.21 4.89 -6.30
C LEU A 307 -26.06 5.00 -7.83
N PHE A 308 -25.29 4.12 -8.46
CA PHE A 308 -25.15 4.07 -9.92
C PHE A 308 -26.45 3.68 -10.62
N ILE A 309 -27.19 2.71 -10.08
CA ILE A 309 -28.53 2.35 -10.56
C ILE A 309 -29.46 3.56 -10.50
N TYR A 310 -29.50 4.27 -9.37
CA TYR A 310 -30.30 5.48 -9.20
C TYR A 310 -29.94 6.57 -10.21
N LYS A 311 -28.64 6.87 -10.38
CA LYS A 311 -28.15 7.86 -11.36
C LYS A 311 -28.50 7.45 -12.79
N ASN A 312 -28.32 6.19 -13.14
CA ASN A 312 -28.64 5.67 -14.48
C ASN A 312 -30.14 5.79 -14.79
N ARG A 313 -31.02 5.44 -13.84
CA ARG A 313 -32.48 5.63 -14.00
C ARG A 313 -32.85 7.10 -14.19
N THR A 314 -32.18 8.00 -13.45
CA THR A 314 -32.41 9.45 -13.57
C THR A 314 -32.00 9.97 -14.95
N VAL A 315 -30.83 9.55 -15.45
CA VAL A 315 -30.36 9.89 -16.82
C VAL A 315 -31.34 9.37 -17.87
N HIS A 316 -31.78 8.12 -17.75
CA HIS A 316 -32.71 7.52 -18.69
C HIS A 316 -34.05 8.26 -18.77
N ARG A 317 -34.60 8.65 -17.61
CA ARG A 317 -35.83 9.45 -17.54
C ARG A 317 -35.66 10.77 -18.29
N GLN A 318 -34.57 11.51 -18.03
CA GLN A 318 -34.30 12.77 -18.74
C GLN A 318 -34.09 12.57 -20.25
N LEU A 319 -33.48 11.47 -20.68
CA LEU A 319 -33.35 11.15 -22.10
C LEU A 319 -34.73 10.96 -22.77
N ILE A 320 -35.65 10.26 -22.10
CA ILE A 320 -37.03 10.07 -22.57
C ILE A 320 -37.75 11.42 -22.64
N ASP A 321 -37.68 12.24 -21.58
CA ASP A 321 -38.35 13.54 -21.52
C ASP A 321 -37.86 14.47 -22.65
N MET A 322 -36.54 14.55 -22.85
CA MET A 322 -35.95 15.36 -23.92
C MET A 322 -36.35 14.87 -25.32
N TYR A 323 -36.38 13.56 -25.54
CA TYR A 323 -36.80 12.99 -26.83
C TYR A 323 -38.31 13.21 -27.06
N GLY A 324 -39.14 13.10 -26.03
CA GLY A 324 -40.56 13.44 -26.08
C GLY A 324 -40.78 14.91 -26.48
N ASN A 325 -40.06 15.83 -25.85
CA ASN A 325 -40.11 17.26 -26.20
C ASN A 325 -39.66 17.54 -27.64
N PHE A 326 -38.65 16.80 -28.14
CA PHE A 326 -38.23 16.87 -29.53
C PHE A 326 -39.37 16.44 -30.48
N LEU A 327 -40.04 15.31 -30.20
CA LEU A 327 -41.16 14.83 -31.03
C LEU A 327 -42.36 15.79 -31.02
N ILE A 328 -42.66 16.39 -29.87
CA ILE A 328 -43.68 17.45 -29.75
C ILE A 328 -43.30 18.65 -30.63
N THR A 329 -42.04 19.08 -30.58
CA THR A 329 -41.54 20.20 -31.40
C THR A 329 -41.70 19.91 -32.89
N ILE A 330 -41.34 18.69 -33.34
CA ILE A 330 -41.51 18.26 -34.75
C ILE A 330 -42.99 18.27 -35.17
N ARG A 331 -43.89 17.82 -34.29
CA ARG A 331 -45.34 17.78 -34.58
C ARG A 331 -45.96 19.18 -34.71
N HIS A 332 -45.46 20.16 -33.96
CA HIS A 332 -46.00 21.52 -33.90
C HIS A 332 -45.22 22.54 -34.74
N LEU A 333 -44.39 22.10 -35.68
CA LEU A 333 -43.69 23.02 -36.58
C LEU A 333 -44.70 23.90 -37.32
N ASN A 334 -44.58 25.21 -37.15
CA ASN A 334 -45.55 26.17 -37.67
C ASN A 334 -45.67 26.04 -39.20
N HIS A 335 -46.85 25.70 -39.69
CA HIS A 335 -47.09 25.52 -41.12
C HIS A 335 -46.77 26.78 -41.93
N SER A 336 -46.91 27.98 -41.35
CA SER A 336 -46.63 29.26 -42.01
C SER A 336 -45.17 29.74 -41.91
N SER A 337 -44.28 29.00 -41.21
CA SER A 337 -42.88 29.39 -41.05
C SER A 337 -42.01 28.96 -42.24
N SER A 338 -40.92 29.72 -42.47
CA SER A 338 -39.94 29.41 -43.51
C SER A 338 -39.21 28.09 -43.21
N GLN A 339 -38.62 27.45 -44.22
CA GLN A 339 -37.88 26.20 -44.04
C GLN A 339 -36.69 26.38 -43.08
N GLU A 340 -36.00 27.52 -43.14
CA GLU A 340 -34.86 27.81 -42.27
C GLU A 340 -35.28 27.96 -40.80
N GLU A 341 -36.43 28.59 -40.53
CA GLU A 341 -36.99 28.70 -39.18
C GLU A 341 -37.38 27.35 -38.62
N LYS A 342 -38.00 26.47 -39.42
CA LYS A 342 -38.34 25.09 -39.00
C LYS A 342 -37.08 24.32 -38.62
N ILE A 343 -36.04 24.37 -39.44
CA ILE A 343 -34.75 23.71 -39.16
C ILE A 343 -34.10 24.30 -37.90
N HIS A 344 -34.16 25.62 -37.73
CA HIS A 344 -33.62 26.30 -36.55
C HIS A 344 -34.35 25.84 -35.27
N GLN A 345 -35.68 25.77 -35.27
CA GLN A 345 -36.46 25.28 -34.13
C GLN A 345 -36.06 23.85 -33.74
N VAL A 346 -35.90 22.95 -34.72
CA VAL A 346 -35.46 21.57 -34.47
C VAL A 346 -34.06 21.54 -33.85
N LYS A 347 -33.12 22.33 -34.37
CA LYS A 347 -31.74 22.42 -33.85
C LYS A 347 -31.64 22.99 -32.43
N GLN A 348 -32.62 23.79 -31.99
CA GLN A 348 -32.66 24.38 -30.65
C GLN A 348 -33.14 23.40 -29.57
N THR A 349 -33.73 22.27 -29.94
CA THR A 349 -34.17 21.26 -28.97
C THR A 349 -32.99 20.65 -28.20
N ALA A 350 -33.19 20.38 -26.91
CA ALA A 350 -32.16 19.83 -26.04
C ALA A 350 -31.67 18.44 -26.53
N PHE A 351 -32.57 17.61 -27.05
CA PHE A 351 -32.20 16.29 -27.54
C PHE A 351 -31.37 16.36 -28.83
N TYR A 352 -31.72 17.25 -29.76
CA TYR A 352 -30.93 17.42 -30.98
C TYR A 352 -29.51 17.91 -30.66
N GLN A 353 -29.38 18.84 -29.72
CA GLN A 353 -28.08 19.29 -29.19
C GLN A 353 -27.32 18.13 -28.54
N LEU A 354 -27.96 17.35 -27.67
CA LEU A 354 -27.35 16.16 -27.09
C LEU A 354 -26.84 15.19 -28.17
N ALA A 355 -27.66 14.90 -29.19
CA ALA A 355 -27.30 14.03 -30.29
C ALA A 355 -26.07 14.56 -31.06
N ALA A 356 -26.05 15.88 -31.34
CA ALA A 356 -24.96 16.54 -32.04
C ALA A 356 -23.62 16.49 -31.29
N SER A 357 -23.65 16.41 -29.96
CA SER A 357 -22.43 16.23 -29.16
C SER A 357 -21.68 14.93 -29.50
N GLY A 358 -22.39 13.92 -30.00
CA GLY A 358 -21.87 12.59 -30.28
C GLY A 358 -21.43 11.82 -29.03
N ILE A 359 -21.90 12.19 -27.83
CA ILE A 359 -21.68 11.39 -26.62
C ILE A 359 -22.44 10.06 -26.70
N LEU A 360 -21.77 8.95 -26.40
CA LEU A 360 -22.37 7.61 -26.39
C LEU A 360 -22.68 7.11 -24.98
N PHE A 361 -21.86 7.51 -24.01
CA PHE A 361 -21.93 6.99 -22.64
C PHE A 361 -22.27 8.11 -21.67
N LEU A 362 -23.40 7.97 -20.97
CA LEU A 362 -23.89 8.90 -19.97
C LEU A 362 -24.02 8.19 -18.62
N TYR A 363 -23.40 8.72 -17.58
CA TYR A 363 -23.48 8.16 -16.21
C TYR A 363 -24.01 9.17 -15.18
N SER A 364 -24.27 10.42 -15.59
CA SER A 364 -24.87 11.44 -14.72
C SER A 364 -25.62 12.52 -15.50
N VAL A 365 -26.59 13.15 -14.86
CA VAL A 365 -27.32 14.32 -15.36
C VAL A 365 -26.37 15.47 -15.73
N LYS A 366 -25.32 15.69 -14.92
CA LYS A 366 -24.32 16.74 -15.19
C LYS A 366 -23.58 16.48 -16.51
N GLN A 367 -23.24 15.22 -16.80
CA GLN A 367 -22.59 14.85 -18.05
C GLN A 367 -23.52 15.03 -19.25
N LEU A 368 -24.81 14.72 -19.08
CA LEU A 368 -25.85 14.98 -20.07
C LEU A 368 -25.96 16.48 -20.36
N GLN A 369 -25.99 17.34 -19.34
CA GLN A 369 -25.98 18.80 -19.51
C GLN A 369 -24.72 19.31 -20.22
N ASN A 370 -23.54 18.81 -19.84
CA ASN A 370 -22.28 19.16 -20.51
C ASN A 370 -22.26 18.70 -21.98
N ALA A 371 -22.87 17.56 -22.29
CA ALA A 371 -23.01 17.08 -23.66
C ALA A 371 -23.93 17.99 -24.48
N ILE A 372 -25.05 18.45 -23.93
CA ILE A 372 -25.92 19.44 -24.59
C ILE A 372 -25.14 20.71 -24.92
N LYS A 373 -24.38 21.26 -23.96
CA LYS A 373 -23.54 22.46 -24.19
C LYS A 373 -22.54 22.25 -25.34
N ARG A 374 -21.88 21.09 -25.37
CA ARG A 374 -20.96 20.70 -26.46
C ARG A 374 -21.69 20.57 -27.80
N GLY A 375 -22.88 19.99 -27.79
CA GLY A 375 -23.77 19.90 -28.94
C GLY A 375 -24.11 21.25 -29.56
N LYS A 376 -24.43 22.24 -28.72
CA LYS A 376 -24.68 23.62 -29.16
C LYS A 376 -23.49 24.18 -29.94
N ILE A 377 -22.27 23.96 -29.47
CA ILE A 377 -21.03 24.40 -30.14
C ILE A 377 -20.89 23.73 -31.51
N PHE A 378 -21.10 22.42 -31.62
CA PHE A 378 -21.03 21.71 -32.91
C PHE A 378 -22.10 22.16 -33.91
N ILE A 379 -23.28 22.55 -33.42
CA ILE A 379 -24.36 23.08 -34.27
C ILE A 379 -24.01 24.50 -34.76
N GLN A 380 -23.45 25.33 -33.89
CA GLN A 380 -23.06 26.70 -34.21
C GLN A 380 -21.84 26.75 -35.14
N PHE A 381 -20.88 25.83 -34.96
CA PHE A 381 -19.63 25.78 -35.70
C PHE A 381 -19.42 24.39 -36.34
N PRO A 382 -19.90 24.18 -37.58
CA PRO A 382 -19.77 22.89 -38.27
C PRO A 382 -18.32 22.43 -38.51
N SER A 383 -17.35 23.36 -38.54
CA SER A 383 -15.92 23.08 -38.68
C SER A 383 -15.23 22.68 -37.37
N ALA A 384 -15.97 22.65 -36.25
CA ALA A 384 -15.44 22.31 -34.94
C ALA A 384 -14.85 20.88 -34.90
N LYS A 385 -13.66 20.73 -34.31
CA LYS A 385 -12.96 19.46 -34.19
C LYS A 385 -13.00 18.94 -32.75
N LYS A 386 -13.30 17.64 -32.59
CA LYS A 386 -13.19 16.96 -31.29
C LYS A 386 -11.72 16.78 -30.92
N LYS A 387 -11.39 17.04 -29.65
CA LYS A 387 -10.06 16.83 -29.05
C LYS A 387 -10.19 15.88 -27.85
N ALA A 388 -9.04 15.45 -27.33
CA ALA A 388 -8.97 14.56 -26.16
C ALA A 388 -9.76 15.11 -24.96
N PHE A 389 -10.23 14.20 -24.09
CA PHE A 389 -11.03 14.51 -22.90
C PHE A 389 -12.36 15.24 -23.19
N GLY A 390 -12.87 15.13 -24.43
CA GLY A 390 -14.13 15.74 -24.84
C GLY A 390 -14.08 17.26 -25.00
N ARG A 391 -12.88 17.82 -25.20
CA ARG A 391 -12.66 19.21 -25.59
C ARG A 391 -13.03 19.44 -27.06
N ILE A 392 -13.29 20.69 -27.42
CA ILE A 392 -13.71 21.09 -28.78
C ILE A 392 -12.83 22.23 -29.25
N LEU A 393 -12.29 22.14 -30.46
CA LEU A 393 -11.51 23.20 -31.09
C LEU A 393 -12.33 23.83 -32.22
N VAL A 394 -12.51 25.14 -32.18
CA VAL A 394 -13.18 25.94 -33.22
C VAL A 394 -12.21 27.01 -33.69
N GLY A 395 -11.67 26.88 -34.90
CA GLY A 395 -10.54 27.70 -35.33
C GLY A 395 -9.39 27.57 -34.31
N ASP A 396 -9.00 28.69 -33.71
CA ASP A 396 -7.97 28.74 -32.66
C ASP A 396 -8.55 28.78 -31.23
N THR A 397 -9.88 28.76 -31.09
CA THR A 397 -10.53 28.76 -29.77
C THR A 397 -10.78 27.33 -29.27
N LEU A 398 -10.18 26.99 -28.13
CA LEU A 398 -10.36 25.71 -27.46
C LEU A 398 -11.40 25.81 -26.35
N TYR A 399 -12.40 24.93 -26.39
CA TYR A 399 -13.44 24.78 -25.38
C TYR A 399 -13.19 23.56 -24.49
N SER A 400 -13.55 23.69 -23.21
CA SER A 400 -13.50 22.63 -22.20
C SER A 400 -14.57 21.58 -22.45
N HIS A 401 -14.49 20.44 -21.73
CA HIS A 401 -15.54 19.43 -21.73
C HIS A 401 -16.92 19.97 -21.28
N LYS A 402 -16.95 21.10 -20.56
CA LYS A 402 -18.16 21.78 -20.10
C LYS A 402 -18.69 22.81 -21.11
N GLY A 403 -17.96 23.08 -22.19
CA GLY A 403 -18.28 24.11 -23.18
C GLY A 403 -17.81 25.53 -22.81
N GLU A 404 -16.91 25.66 -21.83
CA GLU A 404 -16.29 26.95 -21.45
C GLU A 404 -15.05 27.21 -22.32
N ILE A 405 -14.75 28.46 -22.67
CA ILE A 405 -13.53 28.81 -23.40
C ILE A 405 -12.32 28.62 -22.48
N LEU A 406 -11.35 27.81 -22.91
CA LEU A 406 -10.08 27.62 -22.21
C LEU A 406 -8.99 28.56 -22.73
N THR A 407 -8.96 28.76 -24.05
CA THR A 407 -8.05 29.70 -24.71
C THR A 407 -8.61 30.06 -26.09
N THR A 408 -8.37 31.28 -26.53
CA THR A 408 -8.70 31.77 -27.88
C THR A 408 -7.53 31.68 -28.86
N ALA A 409 -6.34 31.29 -28.38
CA ALA A 409 -5.10 31.22 -29.14
C ALA A 409 -4.44 29.83 -29.06
N TYR A 410 -5.20 28.77 -29.35
CA TYR A 410 -4.77 27.38 -29.17
C TYR A 410 -3.47 27.03 -29.91
N LEU A 411 -3.31 27.48 -31.16
CA LEU A 411 -2.13 27.19 -31.98
C LEU A 411 -0.84 27.82 -31.44
N ILE A 412 -0.95 28.97 -30.75
CA ILE A 412 0.20 29.74 -30.22
C ILE A 412 0.41 29.46 -28.73
N SER A 413 -0.62 28.98 -28.04
CA SER A 413 -0.53 28.60 -26.63
C SER A 413 0.28 27.32 -26.42
N LEU A 414 0.97 27.22 -25.27
CA LEU A 414 1.65 26.01 -24.79
C LEU A 414 0.71 24.79 -24.59
N TYR A 415 -0.59 24.92 -24.87
CA TYR A 415 -1.61 23.86 -24.82
C TYR A 415 -1.55 22.85 -25.99
N ASN A 416 -0.63 23.03 -26.94
CA ASN A 416 -0.41 22.05 -27.99
C ASN A 416 0.02 20.70 -27.38
N SER A 417 -0.67 19.62 -27.75
CA SER A 417 -0.67 18.32 -27.07
C SER A 417 0.67 17.57 -27.05
N ALA A 418 1.72 18.13 -27.65
CA ALA A 418 3.08 17.58 -27.62
C ALA A 418 3.82 17.87 -26.29
N ASN A 419 3.36 18.83 -25.48
CA ASN A 419 4.08 19.27 -24.27
C ASN A 419 3.62 18.63 -22.96
N TRP A 420 2.75 17.60 -22.99
CA TRP A 420 2.17 17.04 -21.76
C TRP A 420 3.03 15.96 -21.06
N PHE A 421 4.16 15.57 -21.63
CA PHE A 421 5.08 14.59 -21.01
C PHE A 421 6.30 15.19 -20.31
N ASN A 422 6.45 16.52 -20.24
CA ASN A 422 7.67 17.10 -19.67
C ASN A 422 7.47 18.34 -18.80
N LYS A 423 6.39 18.36 -18.00
CA LYS A 423 6.28 19.29 -16.89
C LYS A 423 5.36 18.70 -15.84
N ASP A 424 5.99 18.13 -14.80
CA ASP A 424 5.61 18.24 -13.38
C ASP A 424 6.25 17.11 -12.54
N ASN A 425 7.58 16.99 -12.58
CA ASN A 425 8.36 16.39 -11.49
C ASN A 425 9.03 17.54 -10.71
N ASN A 426 8.21 18.33 -10.03
CA ASN A 426 8.59 19.04 -8.79
C ASN A 426 7.47 19.99 -8.38
N ARG A 427 6.54 19.48 -7.54
CA ARG A 427 6.02 20.17 -6.35
C ARG A 427 4.93 19.34 -5.67
N ARG A 428 5.33 18.70 -4.57
CA ARG A 428 4.62 18.49 -3.30
C ARG A 428 3.16 18.00 -3.33
N GLY A 429 3.01 16.78 -2.81
CA GLY A 429 2.09 16.48 -1.70
C GLY A 429 0.64 16.18 -2.06
N GLY A 430 0.25 14.90 -1.94
CA GLY A 430 -1.15 14.49 -1.91
C GLY A 430 -1.29 12.97 -1.91
N GLY A 431 -1.69 12.41 -0.77
CA GLY A 431 -1.72 10.99 -0.49
C GLY A 431 -2.48 10.14 -1.51
N GLY A 432 -1.87 9.00 -1.87
CA GLY A 432 -2.48 7.93 -2.64
C GLY A 432 -2.54 6.66 -1.80
N PHE A 433 -3.75 6.14 -1.63
CA PHE A 433 -4.07 4.89 -0.96
C PHE A 433 -3.34 3.69 -1.58
N GLY A 434 -3.01 2.73 -0.70
CA GLY A 434 -2.13 1.59 -0.94
C GLY A 434 -2.47 0.70 -2.15
N GLY A 435 -1.40 0.31 -2.83
CA GLY A 435 -1.36 -0.81 -3.77
C GLY A 435 -0.71 -2.02 -3.10
N PHE A 436 -1.41 -3.14 -3.09
CA PHE A 436 -0.95 -4.45 -2.69
C PHE A 436 0.28 -4.86 -3.50
N GLY A 437 1.45 -4.91 -2.87
CA GLY A 437 2.67 -5.49 -3.41
C GLY A 437 2.78 -6.96 -3.00
N GLY A 438 2.42 -7.85 -3.92
CA GLY A 438 2.72 -9.27 -3.83
C GLY A 438 3.71 -9.65 -4.92
N GLY A 439 4.70 -10.47 -4.56
CA GLY A 439 5.47 -11.27 -5.52
C GLY A 439 6.95 -10.96 -5.57
N SER A 440 7.68 -11.55 -4.62
CA SER A 440 9.12 -11.79 -4.69
C SER A 440 9.47 -12.73 -5.85
N SER A 441 10.56 -12.42 -6.54
CA SER A 441 11.46 -13.39 -7.18
C SER A 441 12.87 -13.00 -6.72
N GLY A 442 13.68 -13.85 -6.11
CA GLY A 442 13.83 -15.29 -6.32
C GLY A 442 15.19 -15.53 -6.97
N GLY A 443 16.27 -15.07 -6.33
CA GLY A 443 17.65 -15.37 -6.71
C GLY A 443 18.25 -16.27 -5.63
N GLY A 444 18.33 -17.57 -5.92
CA GLY A 444 18.99 -18.53 -5.05
C GLY A 444 20.52 -18.44 -5.19
N SER A 445 21.22 -18.48 -4.06
CA SER A 445 22.61 -18.92 -4.02
C SER A 445 22.84 -19.74 -2.76
N TRP A 446 23.50 -20.87 -2.95
CA TRP A 446 23.67 -21.96 -2.00
C TRP A 446 24.91 -21.72 -1.13
N GLY A 447 24.80 -22.06 0.16
CA GLY A 447 25.95 -22.31 1.05
C GLY A 447 26.25 -21.19 2.04
N SER A 448 25.62 -21.23 3.21
CA SER A 448 26.18 -20.58 4.39
C SER A 448 25.81 -21.35 5.65
N PHE A 449 26.81 -21.54 6.52
CA PHE A 449 26.76 -22.34 7.73
C PHE A 449 25.70 -21.82 8.71
N GLY A 450 25.11 -22.75 9.47
CA GLY A 450 23.86 -22.52 10.17
C GLY A 450 23.98 -21.80 11.52
N GLY A 451 23.54 -20.54 11.55
CA GLY A 451 23.12 -19.77 12.73
C GLY A 451 21.89 -18.92 12.38
N GLY A 452 21.30 -18.19 13.34
CA GLY A 452 19.98 -17.53 13.22
C GLY A 452 19.81 -16.65 11.97
N SER A 453 18.64 -16.70 11.34
CA SER A 453 18.35 -15.89 10.15
C SER A 453 17.79 -14.52 10.55
N SER A 454 18.40 -13.45 10.05
CA SER A 454 17.87 -12.09 10.16
C SER A 454 16.82 -11.84 9.06
N GLY A 455 15.57 -11.98 9.47
CA GLY A 455 14.39 -11.62 8.68
C GLY A 455 13.23 -11.16 9.56
N GLY A 456 13.50 -10.76 10.81
CA GLY A 456 12.50 -10.27 11.77
C GLY A 456 12.25 -8.77 11.59
N GLY A 457 13.11 -7.94 12.18
CA GLY A 457 12.97 -6.48 12.16
C GLY A 457 14.21 -5.75 12.67
N GLY A 458 14.10 -4.44 12.82
CA GLY A 458 15.16 -3.56 13.30
C GLY A 458 14.87 -2.08 13.00
N ALA A 459 15.71 -1.20 13.52
CA ALA A 459 15.65 0.21 13.15
C ALA A 459 17.06 0.79 13.01
N SER A 460 17.17 1.80 12.15
CA SER A 460 18.39 2.56 11.93
C SER A 460 18.26 4.00 12.44
N GLY A 461 19.38 4.62 12.70
CA GLY A 461 19.46 6.01 13.12
C GLY A 461 20.79 6.65 12.76
N SER A 462 20.87 7.94 13.00
CA SER A 462 22.06 8.76 12.72
C SER A 462 22.20 9.89 13.72
N TRP A 463 23.41 10.44 13.87
CA TRP A 463 23.70 11.48 14.84
C TRP A 463 24.53 12.64 14.31
#